data_AF-A0A365MTE4-F1
#
_entry.id   AF-A0A365MTE4-F1
#
_cell.length_a   1.000
_cell.length_b   1.000
_cell.length_c   1.000
_cell.angle_alpha   90.00
_cell.angle_beta   90.00
_cell.angle_gamma   90.00
#
_symmetry.space_group_name_H-M   'P 1'
#
loop_
_entity.id
_entity.type
_entity.pdbx_description
1 polymer ?
#
loop_
_entity_poly.entity_id
_entity_poly.type
_entity_poly.pdbx_seq_one_letter_code
_entity_poly.pdbx_strand_id
1 'polypeptide(L)'
;MDHQIQTSVASTGAITMLAASKMVLGVTCIIAPRFACRLFLLKLPAGGAIAGRLFGSSCAAFGGLTWAASKSASEGRLSSLDLKTVLAANVVADSVDTISCLVGYTAGMYGLSTLGLLGGGCTALAALGALGFTGTKS
;
A
#
# COMPACT_ATOMS: atom_id res chain seq x y z
N MET A 1 16.92 22.54 -19.03
CA MET A 1 17.05 22.70 -17.57
C MET A 1 16.58 21.40 -16.95
N ASP A 2 17.52 20.48 -16.76
CA ASP A 2 17.27 19.14 -16.23
C ASP A 2 16.93 19.21 -14.74
N HIS A 3 15.63 19.21 -14.42
CA HIS A 3 15.16 18.94 -13.06
C HIS A 3 15.35 17.44 -12.78
N GLN A 4 16.59 17.04 -12.51
CA GLN A 4 16.89 15.74 -11.93
C GLN A 4 16.24 15.67 -10.55
N ILE A 5 15.28 14.78 -10.37
CA ILE A 5 14.56 14.60 -9.11
C ILE A 5 15.56 14.08 -8.07
N GLN A 6 15.94 14.93 -7.12
CA GLN A 6 16.77 14.56 -5.97
C GLN A 6 15.92 13.73 -4.99
N THR A 7 15.90 12.42 -5.23
CA THR A 7 15.46 11.41 -4.26
C THR A 7 16.68 10.88 -3.52
N SER A 8 16.61 10.83 -2.18
CA SER A 8 17.65 10.12 -1.42
C SER A 8 17.59 8.63 -1.76
N VAL A 9 18.73 7.92 -1.68
CA VAL A 9 18.77 6.46 -1.93
C VAL A 9 17.76 5.71 -1.04
N ALA A 10 17.55 6.20 0.19
CA ALA A 10 16.55 5.68 1.11
C ALA A 10 15.10 5.91 0.63
N SER A 11 14.81 7.06 0.02
CA SER A 11 13.51 7.38 -0.57
C SER A 11 13.20 6.51 -1.78
N THR A 12 14.16 6.35 -2.70
CA THR A 12 14.01 5.49 -3.87
C THR A 12 13.75 4.04 -3.45
N GLY A 13 14.53 3.53 -2.49
CA GLY A 13 14.32 2.19 -1.92
C GLY A 13 12.94 2.03 -1.29
N ALA A 14 12.48 3.03 -0.51
CA ALA A 14 11.16 3.00 0.11
C ALA A 14 10.02 3.02 -0.93
N ILE A 15 10.13 3.83 -1.98
CA ILE A 15 9.14 3.90 -3.07
C ILE A 15 9.07 2.58 -3.83
N THR A 16 10.22 1.98 -4.16
CA THR A 16 10.28 0.68 -4.84
C THR A 16 9.70 -0.43 -3.95
N MET A 17 10.06 -0.46 -2.66
CA MET A 17 9.51 -1.45 -1.72
C MET A 17 8.01 -1.28 -1.53
N LEU A 18 7.51 -0.04 -1.42
CA LEU A 18 6.09 0.24 -1.33
C LEU A 18 5.34 -0.29 -2.57
N ALA A 19 5.83 0.05 -3.76
CA ALA A 19 5.24 -0.37 -5.03
C ALA A 19 5.22 -1.90 -5.18
N ALA A 20 6.35 -2.55 -4.93
CA ALA A 20 6.49 -3.99 -5.02
C ALA A 20 5.61 -4.72 -3.99
N SER A 21 5.62 -4.26 -2.74
CA SER A 21 4.81 -4.88 -1.67
C SER A 21 3.32 -4.78 -1.96
N LYS A 22 2.85 -3.61 -2.42
CA LYS A 22 1.46 -3.39 -2.79
C LYS A 22 1.02 -4.21 -4.01
N MET A 23 1.88 -4.35 -5.01
CA MET A 23 1.61 -5.25 -6.13
C MET A 23 1.53 -6.72 -5.69
N VAL A 24 2.51 -7.21 -4.93
CA VAL A 24 2.54 -8.61 -4.49
C VAL A 24 1.35 -8.92 -3.59
N LEU A 25 1.08 -8.07 -2.59
CA LEU A 25 -0.09 -8.21 -1.72
C LEU A 25 -1.39 -8.14 -2.51
N GLY A 26 -1.50 -7.17 -3.42
CA GLY A 26 -2.69 -6.95 -4.23
C GLY A 26 -3.02 -8.16 -5.12
N VAL A 27 -2.03 -8.61 -5.91
CA VAL A 27 -2.17 -9.77 -6.79
C VAL A 27 -2.48 -11.04 -5.99
N THR A 28 -1.84 -11.23 -4.84
CA THR A 28 -2.11 -12.39 -3.98
C THR A 28 -3.55 -12.37 -3.44
N CYS A 29 -4.05 -11.21 -3.02
CA CYS A 29 -5.42 -11.03 -2.55
C CYS A 29 -6.48 -11.18 -3.66
N ILE A 30 -6.15 -10.86 -4.91
CA ILE A 30 -7.03 -11.07 -6.07
C ILE A 30 -7.12 -12.57 -6.43
N ILE A 31 -5.98 -13.23 -6.56
CA ILE A 31 -5.89 -14.62 -7.04
C ILE A 31 -6.36 -15.59 -5.97
N ALA A 32 -5.90 -15.41 -4.74
CA ALA A 32 -6.12 -16.35 -3.64
C ALA A 32 -6.66 -15.67 -2.37
N PRO A 33 -7.83 -14.99 -2.42
CA PRO A 33 -8.40 -14.30 -1.26
C PRO A 33 -8.63 -15.26 -0.08
N ARG A 34 -8.95 -16.53 -0.35
CA ARG A 34 -9.13 -17.55 0.70
C ARG A 34 -7.82 -18.06 1.29
N PHE A 35 -6.72 -18.03 0.54
CA PHE A 35 -5.41 -18.40 1.07
C PHE A 35 -4.86 -17.27 1.94
N ALA A 36 -5.04 -16.02 1.53
CA ALA A 36 -4.83 -14.86 2.38
C ALA A 36 -5.66 -14.98 3.67
N CYS A 37 -6.99 -15.15 3.58
CA CYS A 37 -7.83 -15.29 4.78
C CYS A 37 -7.45 -16.47 5.69
N ARG A 38 -6.96 -17.60 5.13
CA ARG A 38 -6.41 -18.72 5.91
C ARG A 38 -5.08 -18.37 6.59
N LEU A 39 -4.18 -17.65 5.91
CA LEU A 39 -2.93 -17.12 6.49
C LEU A 39 -3.19 -16.11 7.62
N PHE A 40 -4.31 -15.38 7.53
CA PHE A 40 -4.74 -14.38 8.52
C PHE A 40 -5.66 -14.94 9.63
N LEU A 41 -5.87 -16.27 9.69
CA LEU A 41 -6.77 -16.96 10.63
C LEU A 41 -8.21 -16.38 10.69
N LEU A 42 -8.66 -15.76 9.60
CA LEU A 42 -9.98 -15.13 9.50
C LEU A 42 -11.04 -16.19 9.16
N LYS A 43 -11.98 -16.44 10.07
CA LYS A 43 -13.27 -17.10 9.76
C LYS A 43 -14.15 -16.12 8.98
N LEU A 44 -13.85 -15.92 7.71
CA LEU A 44 -14.61 -15.00 6.87
C LEU A 44 -15.89 -15.70 6.34
N PRO A 45 -17.10 -15.13 6.57
CA PRO A 45 -18.32 -15.62 5.92
C PRO A 45 -18.20 -15.51 4.39
N ALA A 46 -18.97 -16.29 3.64
CA ALA A 46 -18.81 -16.46 2.19
C ALA A 46 -18.77 -15.14 1.38
N GLY A 47 -19.36 -14.05 1.87
CA GLY A 47 -19.32 -12.72 1.26
C GLY A 47 -17.98 -11.97 1.40
N GLY A 48 -17.09 -12.36 2.32
CA GLY A 48 -15.84 -11.64 2.57
C GLY A 48 -14.77 -11.82 1.49
N ALA A 49 -14.92 -12.82 0.60
CA ALA A 49 -14.02 -13.01 -0.54
C ALA A 49 -14.06 -11.83 -1.53
N ILE A 50 -15.19 -11.13 -1.63
CA ILE A 50 -15.35 -9.94 -2.46
C ILE A 50 -14.56 -8.78 -1.87
N ALA A 51 -14.66 -8.57 -0.56
CA ALA A 51 -13.90 -7.54 0.15
C ALA A 51 -12.38 -7.75 0.01
N GLY A 52 -11.91 -9.00 0.14
CA GLY A 52 -10.49 -9.33 -0.06
C GLY A 52 -9.99 -9.05 -1.49
N ARG A 53 -10.83 -9.31 -2.50
CA ARG A 53 -10.51 -8.97 -3.90
C ARG A 53 -10.52 -7.47 -4.16
N LEU A 54 -11.47 -6.73 -3.59
CA LEU A 54 -11.55 -5.28 -3.72
C LEU A 54 -10.33 -4.61 -3.08
N PHE A 55 -10.00 -4.98 -1.84
CA PHE A 55 -8.77 -4.55 -1.18
C PHE A 55 -7.54 -4.89 -2.02
N GLY A 56 -7.44 -6.15 -2.49
CA GLY A 56 -6.34 -6.59 -3.35
C GLY A 56 -6.22 -5.79 -4.65
N SER A 57 -7.33 -5.49 -5.32
CA SER A 57 -7.35 -4.68 -6.53
C SER A 57 -6.90 -3.25 -6.28
N SER A 58 -7.32 -2.64 -5.17
CA SER A 58 -6.86 -1.31 -4.76
C SER A 58 -5.36 -1.32 -4.49
N CYS A 59 -4.84 -2.28 -3.70
CA CYS A 59 -3.41 -2.40 -3.46
C CYS A 59 -2.61 -2.60 -4.76
N ALA A 60 -3.06 -3.49 -5.65
CA ALA A 60 -2.38 -3.73 -6.92
C ALA A 60 -2.37 -2.47 -7.80
N ALA A 61 -3.49 -1.75 -7.87
CA ALA A 61 -3.61 -0.50 -8.62
C ALA A 61 -2.68 0.59 -8.05
N PHE A 62 -2.70 0.81 -6.74
CA PHE A 62 -1.81 1.77 -6.09
C PHE A 62 -0.33 1.38 -6.21
N GLY A 63 0.00 0.10 -6.09
CA GLY A 63 1.36 -0.41 -6.32
C GLY A 63 1.83 -0.14 -7.76
N GLY A 64 0.96 -0.41 -8.74
CA GLY A 64 1.21 -0.11 -10.15
C GLY A 64 1.35 1.36 -10.46
N LEU A 65 0.48 2.21 -9.93
CA LEU A 65 0.57 3.66 -10.06
C LEU A 65 1.87 4.19 -9.45
N THR A 66 2.26 3.68 -8.29
CA THR A 66 3.52 4.08 -7.62
C THR A 66 4.73 3.67 -8.45
N TRP A 67 4.74 2.45 -8.98
CA TRP A 67 5.81 1.97 -9.86
C TRP A 67 5.91 2.81 -11.13
N ALA A 68 4.78 3.04 -11.82
CA ALA A 68 4.72 3.82 -13.04
C ALA A 68 5.15 5.27 -12.80
N ALA A 69 4.65 5.91 -11.74
CA ALA A 69 5.03 7.26 -11.36
C ALA A 69 6.51 7.36 -11.00
N SER A 70 7.05 6.40 -10.24
CA SER A 70 8.47 6.34 -9.89
C SER A 70 9.36 6.19 -11.13
N LYS A 71 8.97 5.33 -12.07
CA LYS A 71 9.68 5.15 -13.34
C LYS A 71 9.63 6.42 -14.19
N SER A 72 8.45 7.00 -14.40
CA SER A 72 8.30 8.24 -15.17
C SER A 72 9.05 9.43 -14.55
N ALA A 73 9.08 9.50 -13.22
CA ALA A 73 9.88 10.48 -12.48
C ALA A 73 11.39 10.28 -12.71
N SER A 74 11.88 9.03 -12.68
CA SER A 74 13.29 8.73 -12.98
C SER A 74 13.69 9.03 -14.44
N GLU A 75 12.74 8.98 -15.36
CA GLU A 75 12.93 9.34 -16.78
C GLU A 75 12.75 10.85 -17.05
N GLY A 76 12.50 11.67 -16.02
CA GLY A 76 12.27 13.11 -16.14
C GLY A 76 10.94 13.49 -16.81
N ARG A 77 10.01 12.54 -16.95
CA ARG A 77 8.70 12.71 -17.63
C ARG A 77 7.57 13.10 -16.68
N LEU A 78 7.81 13.06 -15.37
CA LEU A 78 6.84 13.34 -14.33
C LEU A 78 7.46 14.25 -13.28
N SER A 79 6.71 15.22 -12.75
CA SER A 79 7.21 16.13 -11.71
C SER A 79 7.36 15.43 -10.35
N SER A 80 8.29 15.91 -9.53
CA SER A 80 8.38 15.53 -8.11
C SER A 80 7.06 15.75 -7.35
N LEU A 81 6.27 16.77 -7.74
CA LEU A 81 4.97 17.07 -7.14
C LEU A 81 3.93 15.99 -7.47
N ASP A 82 3.93 15.46 -8.69
CA ASP A 82 3.02 14.39 -9.10
C ASP A 82 3.38 13.09 -8.38
N LEU A 83 4.68 12.77 -8.28
CA LEU A 83 5.15 11.62 -7.51
C LEU A 83 4.78 11.74 -6.03
N LYS A 84 4.95 12.92 -5.43
CA LYS A 84 4.50 13.21 -4.06
C LYS A 84 3.00 13.02 -3.89
N THR A 85 2.20 13.43 -4.87
CA THR A 85 0.75 13.26 -4.84
C THR A 85 0.37 11.78 -4.82
N VAL A 86 1.04 10.96 -5.64
CA VAL A 86 0.85 9.49 -5.64
C VAL A 86 1.26 8.88 -4.30
N LEU A 87 2.38 9.32 -3.72
CA LEU A 87 2.83 8.83 -2.41
C LEU A 87 1.89 9.25 -1.28
N ALA A 88 1.40 10.49 -1.28
CA ALA A 88 0.42 10.96 -0.32
C ALA A 88 -0.88 10.16 -0.41
N ALA A 89 -1.37 9.88 -1.63
CA ALA A 89 -2.55 9.05 -1.82
C ALA A 89 -2.37 7.62 -1.27
N ASN A 90 -1.18 7.03 -1.42
CA ASN A 90 -0.85 5.74 -0.82
C ASN A 90 -0.89 5.79 0.71
N VAL A 91 -0.28 6.80 1.33
CA VAL A 91 -0.27 6.96 2.80
C VAL A 91 -1.69 7.12 3.34
N VAL A 92 -2.52 7.93 2.67
CA VAL A 92 -3.91 8.14 3.07
C VAL A 92 -4.70 6.84 2.97
N ALA A 93 -4.58 6.10 1.85
CA ALA A 93 -5.25 4.82 1.68
C ALA A 93 -4.86 3.81 2.77
N ASP A 94 -3.55 3.64 3.01
CA ASP A 94 -3.03 2.70 4.00
C ASP A 94 -3.43 3.08 5.45
N SER A 95 -3.55 4.38 5.72
CA SER A 95 -4.03 4.89 7.01
C SER A 95 -5.51 4.59 7.21
N VAL A 96 -6.32 4.79 6.17
CA VAL A 96 -7.75 4.43 6.19
C VAL A 96 -7.92 2.93 6.41
N ASP A 97 -7.15 2.10 5.72
CA ASP A 97 -7.19 0.64 5.88
C ASP A 97 -6.80 0.21 7.29
N THR A 98 -5.80 0.87 7.89
CA THR A 98 -5.42 0.64 9.30
C THR A 98 -6.56 0.99 10.25
N ILE A 99 -7.23 2.12 10.05
CA ILE A 99 -8.39 2.54 10.87
C ILE A 99 -9.55 1.56 10.67
N SER A 100 -9.85 1.16 9.43
CA SER A 100 -10.87 0.14 9.15
C SER A 100 -10.53 -1.18 9.84
N CYS A 101 -9.25 -1.54 9.93
CA CYS A 101 -8.85 -2.71 10.68
C CYS A 101 -9.12 -2.55 12.19
N LEU A 102 -8.74 -1.41 12.76
CA LEU A 102 -9.00 -1.13 14.16
C LEU A 102 -10.50 -1.15 14.50
N VAL A 103 -11.35 -0.58 13.66
CA VAL A 103 -12.81 -0.60 13.81
C VAL A 103 -13.35 -2.04 13.75
N GLY A 104 -12.86 -2.86 12.81
CA GLY A 104 -13.27 -4.27 12.72
C GLY A 104 -12.89 -5.07 13.97
N TYR A 105 -11.72 -4.79 14.55
CA TYR A 105 -11.29 -5.39 15.82
C TYR A 105 -12.18 -4.94 17.00
N THR A 106 -12.41 -3.63 17.16
CA THR A 106 -13.21 -3.11 18.28
C THR A 106 -14.69 -3.52 18.20
N ALA A 107 -15.21 -3.74 16.98
CA ALA A 107 -16.53 -4.32 16.75
C ALA A 107 -16.61 -5.84 16.99
N GLY A 108 -15.50 -6.50 17.34
CA GLY A 108 -15.45 -7.94 17.62
C GLY A 108 -15.55 -8.83 16.37
N MET A 109 -15.28 -8.29 15.17
CA MET A 109 -15.39 -9.05 13.92
C MET A 109 -14.25 -10.06 13.75
N TYR A 110 -13.09 -9.81 14.37
CA TYR A 110 -11.92 -10.69 14.33
C TYR A 110 -10.97 -10.43 15.52
N GLY A 111 -10.02 -11.35 15.71
CA GLY A 111 -9.07 -11.30 16.84
C GLY A 111 -7.83 -10.45 16.60
N LEU A 112 -7.04 -10.27 17.66
CA LEU A 112 -5.82 -9.44 17.66
C LEU A 112 -4.79 -9.88 16.61
N SER A 113 -4.69 -11.19 16.32
CA SER A 113 -3.79 -11.72 15.30
C SER A 113 -4.09 -11.17 13.91
N THR A 114 -5.38 -11.05 13.56
CA THR A 114 -5.80 -10.45 12.28
C THR A 114 -5.52 -8.96 12.26
N LEU A 115 -5.80 -8.25 13.36
CA LEU A 115 -5.46 -6.82 13.48
C LEU A 115 -3.97 -6.59 13.30
N GLY A 116 -3.13 -7.41 13.95
CA GLY A 116 -1.68 -7.28 13.88
C GLY A 116 -1.14 -7.49 12.47
N LEU A 117 -1.68 -8.46 11.73
CA LEU A 117 -1.14 -8.82 10.42
C LEU A 117 -1.71 -7.93 9.31
N LEU A 118 -3.02 -7.62 9.30
CA LEU A 118 -3.63 -6.71 8.31
C LEU A 118 -3.39 -5.24 8.68
N GLY A 119 -3.75 -4.83 9.90
CA GLY A 119 -3.57 -3.46 10.38
C GLY A 119 -2.09 -3.09 10.50
N GLY A 120 -1.25 -3.99 11.01
CA GLY A 120 0.20 -3.77 11.05
C GLY A 120 0.82 -3.70 9.66
N GLY A 121 0.36 -4.54 8.71
CA GLY A 121 0.78 -4.46 7.30
C GLY A 121 0.46 -3.11 6.67
N CYS A 122 -0.78 -2.63 6.82
CA CYS A 122 -1.19 -1.32 6.31
C CYS A 122 -0.40 -0.19 6.98
N THR A 123 -0.18 -0.27 8.30
CA THR A 123 0.63 0.70 9.03
C THR A 123 2.07 0.76 8.51
N ALA A 124 2.68 -0.40 8.21
CA ALA A 124 4.02 -0.47 7.65
C ALA A 124 4.09 0.13 6.23
N LEU A 125 3.08 -0.11 5.39
CA LEU A 125 2.98 0.49 4.05
C LEU A 125 2.79 2.01 4.14
N ALA A 126 1.95 2.50 5.07
CA ALA A 126 1.79 3.93 5.32
C ALA A 126 3.12 4.58 5.74
N ALA A 127 3.89 3.92 6.61
CA ALA A 127 5.21 4.39 7.02
C ALA A 127 6.20 4.43 5.85
N LEU A 128 6.22 3.41 4.99
CA LEU A 128 7.05 3.39 3.78
C LEU A 128 6.67 4.52 2.81
N GLY A 129 5.37 4.77 2.62
CA GLY A 129 4.88 5.89 1.82
C GLY A 129 5.30 7.25 2.38
N ALA A 130 5.23 7.43 3.70
CA ALA A 130 5.65 8.66 4.37
C ALA A 130 7.18 8.87 4.27
N LEU A 131 7.98 7.81 4.39
CA LEU A 131 9.43 7.86 4.17
C LEU A 131 9.77 8.22 2.72
N GLY A 132 9.05 7.64 1.75
CA GLY A 132 9.16 8.02 0.34
C GLY A 132 8.85 9.50 0.13
N PHE A 133 7.76 9.99 0.72
CA PHE A 133 7.27 11.37 0.59
C PHE A 133 8.21 12.41 1.18
N THR A 134 8.76 12.16 2.37
CA THR A 134 9.69 13.08 3.04
C THR A 134 11.05 13.13 2.35
N GLY A 135 11.46 12.03 1.71
CA GLY A 135 12.72 11.94 0.98
C GLY A 135 12.67 12.47 -0.47
N THR A 136 11.50 12.77 -1.02
CA THR A 136 11.36 13.46 -2.31
C THR A 136 11.48 14.97 -2.10
N LYS A 137 12.50 15.63 -2.65
CA LYS A 137 12.56 17.11 -2.67
C LYS A 137 11.91 17.65 -3.94
N SER A 138 11.14 18.73 -3.78
CA SER A 138 10.53 19.46 -4.90
C SER A 138 11.45 20.58 -5.36
#